data_AF-A0A6S6SB19-F1
#
_entry.id   AF-A0A6S6SB19-F1
#
_cell.length_a   1.000
_cell.length_b   1.000
_cell.length_c   1.000
_cell.angle_alpha   90.00
_cell.angle_beta   90.00
_cell.angle_gamma   90.00
#
_symmetry.space_group_name_H-M   'P 1'
#
loop_
_entity.id
_entity.type
_entity.pdbx_description
1 polymer ?
#
loop_
_entity_poly.entity_id
_entity_poly.type
_entity_poly.pdbx_seq_one_letter_code
_entity_poly.pdbx_strand_id
1 'polypeptide(L)' 'MRTEKGGLLDNEGVVEFITRYQDGEQPAQLHEVSQFTRENGRWVYVKGDY' A
#
# COMPACT_ATOMS: atom_id res chain seq x y z
N MET A 1 -5.23 -3.47 9.20
CA MET A 1 -3.96 -2.83 8.82
C MET A 1 -2.83 -3.81 9.08
N ARG A 2 -2.39 -4.46 8.01
CA ARG A 2 -1.40 -5.52 7.96
C ARG A 2 -0.20 -5.07 7.11
N THR A 3 0.99 -5.53 7.49
CA THR A 3 2.20 -5.44 6.66
C THR A 3 2.78 -6.84 6.49
N GLU A 4 3.21 -7.16 5.27
CA GLU A 4 3.79 -8.48 4.95
C GLU A 4 5.05 -8.30 4.11
N LYS A 5 6.06 -9.15 4.34
CA LYS A 5 7.29 -9.27 3.54
C LYS A 5 7.99 -7.91 3.27
N GLY A 6 8.11 -7.06 4.28
CA GLY A 6 8.79 -5.75 4.18
C GLY A 6 10.22 -5.75 4.70
N GLY A 7 10.81 -6.92 4.94
CA GLY A 7 12.12 -7.08 5.56
C GLY A 7 13.29 -6.81 4.62
N LEU A 8 14.51 -6.80 5.19
CA LEU A 8 15.74 -6.50 4.44
C LEU A 8 16.02 -7.48 3.29
N LEU A 9 15.56 -8.72 3.42
CA LEU A 9 15.78 -9.80 2.46
C LEU A 9 14.58 -10.02 1.52
N ASP A 10 13.49 -9.30 1.72
CA ASP A 10 12.30 -9.44 0.90
C ASP A 10 12.41 -8.61 -0.38
N ASN A 11 11.86 -9.15 -1.48
CA ASN A 11 11.78 -8.48 -2.78
C ASN A 11 10.34 -8.12 -3.19
N GLU A 12 9.35 -8.52 -2.39
CA GLU A 12 7.93 -8.24 -2.57
C GLU A 12 7.33 -7.94 -1.21
N GLY A 13 6.39 -7.00 -1.11
CA GLY A 13 5.77 -6.62 0.14
C GLY A 13 4.32 -6.18 -0.03
N VAL A 14 3.54 -6.25 1.05
CA VAL A 14 2.13 -5.83 1.06
C VAL A 14 1.89 -4.85 2.21
N VAL A 15 1.10 -3.82 1.95
CA VAL A 15 0.66 -2.83 2.95
C VAL A 15 -0.85 -2.63 2.83
N GLU A 16 -1.57 -2.84 3.92
CA GLU A 16 -3.00 -2.52 4.04
C GLU A 16 -3.20 -1.26 4.88
N PHE A 17 -3.84 -0.25 4.28
CA PHE A 17 -4.06 1.06 4.91
C PHE A 17 -5.44 1.65 4.55
N ILE A 18 -5.84 2.67 5.32
CA ILE A 18 -7.04 3.45 5.02
C ILE A 18 -6.61 4.88 4.67
N THR A 19 -6.94 5.31 3.46
CA THR A 19 -6.81 6.71 3.04
C THR A 19 -8.05 7.46 3.48
N ARG A 20 -7.86 8.60 4.14
CA ARG A 20 -8.95 9.52 4.48
C ARG A 20 -8.84 10.73 3.59
N TYR A 21 -9.94 11.07 2.91
CA TYR A 21 -10.00 12.18 1.97
C TYR A 21 -11.35 12.88 2.06
N GLN A 22 -11.46 14.05 1.42
CA GLN A 22 -12.72 14.77 1.27
C GLN A 22 -13.22 14.56 -0.14
N ASP A 23 -14.46 14.06 -0.27
CA ASP A 23 -15.20 14.02 -1.52
C ASP A 23 -16.21 15.18 -1.52
N GLY A 24 -15.79 16.30 -2.10
CA GLY A 24 -16.47 17.58 -1.91
C GLY A 24 -16.46 18.00 -0.44
N GLU A 25 -17.64 18.19 0.15
CA GLU A 25 -17.80 18.54 1.58
C GLU A 25 -17.91 17.30 2.50
N GLN A 26 -17.96 16.09 1.94
CA GLN A 26 -18.18 14.87 2.72
C GLN A 26 -16.84 14.19 3.06
N PRO A 27 -16.59 13.84 4.34
CA PRO A 27 -15.45 13.02 4.70
C PRO A 27 -15.65 11.59 4.17
N ALA A 28 -14.65 11.07 3.47
CA ALA A 28 -14.65 9.74 2.90
C ALA A 28 -13.40 8.95 3.32
N GLN A 29 -13.48 7.63 3.20
CA GLN A 29 -12.37 6.72 3.47
C GLN A 29 -12.28 5.66 2.37
N LEU A 30 -11.06 5.28 2.01
CA LEU A 30 -10.76 4.18 1.10
C LEU A 30 -9.89 3.17 1.83
N HIS A 31 -10.32 1.92 1.88
CA HIS A 31 -9.50 0.82 2.39
C HIS A 31 -8.77 0.18 1.22
N GLU A 32 -7.44 0.22 1.23
CA GLU A 32 -6.62 -0.32 0.12
C GLU A 32 -5.60 -1.33 0.66
N VAL A 33 -5.38 -2.39 -0.13
CA VAL A 33 -4.29 -3.34 0.04
C VAL A 33 -3.34 -3.21 -1.14
N SER A 34 -2.18 -2.58 -0.94
CA SER A 34 -1.19 -2.35 -2.00
C SER A 34 -0.04 -3.35 -1.97
N GLN A 35 0.41 -3.75 -3.16
CA GLN A 35 1.54 -4.65 -3.41
C GLN A 35 2.73 -3.88 -3.96
N PHE A 36 3.91 -4.20 -3.45
CA PHE A 36 5.18 -3.57 -3.82
C PHE A 36 6.20 -4.62 -4.23
N THR A 37 7.12 -4.25 -5.11
CA THR A 37 8.32 -5.03 -5.45
C THR A 37 9.57 -4.20 -5.23
N ARG A 38 10.70 -4.85 -4.95
CA ARG A 38 11.98 -4.16 -4.73
C ARG A 38 12.88 -4.33 -5.95
N GLU A 39 12.98 -3.28 -6.76
CA GLU A 39 13.84 -3.23 -7.93
C GLU A 39 15.04 -2.31 -7.67
N ASN A 40 16.25 -2.81 -7.95
CA ASN A 40 17.49 -2.05 -7.77
C ASN A 40 17.62 -1.44 -6.36
N GLY A 41 17.16 -2.19 -5.35
CA GLY A 41 17.17 -1.78 -3.95
C GLY A 41 16.06 -0.81 -3.53
N ARG A 42 15.18 -0.38 -4.43
CA ARG A 42 14.07 0.56 -4.18
C ARG A 42 12.72 -0.15 -4.26
N TRP A 43 11.81 0.22 -3.38
CA TRP A 43 10.43 -0.26 -3.45
C TRP A 43 9.65 0.49 -4.53
N VAL A 44 8.94 -0.27 -5.36
CA VAL A 44 8.13 0.19 -6.49
C VAL A 44 6.71 -0.33 -6.28
N TYR A 45 5.72 0.54 -6.47
CA TYR A 45 4.32 0.15 -6.43
C TYR A 45 3.97 -0.72 -7.64
N VAL A 46 3.29 -1.85 -7.40
CA VAL A 46 2.87 -2.75 -8.47
C VAL A 46 1.38 -2.56 -8.76
N LYS A 47 0.55 -2.74 -7.73
CA LYS A 47 -0.90 -2.64 -7.81
C LYS A 47 -1.52 -2.52 -6.42
N GLY A 48 -2.78 -2.16 -6.37
CA GLY A 48 -3.58 -2.15 -5.16
C GLY A 48 -4.99 -2.66 -5.43
N ASP A 49 -5.55 -3.32 -4.43
CA ASP A 49 -6.94 -3.76 -4.41
C ASP A 49 -7.72 -2.83 -3.47
N TYR A 50 -8.89 -2.34 -3.89
CA TYR A 50 -9.75 -1.39 -3.17
C TYR A 50 -11.20 -1.83 -3.08
#